data_AF-A0A974ULG2-F1
#
_entry.id   AF-A0A974ULG2-F1
#
_cell.length_a   1.000
_cell.length_b   1.000
_cell.length_c   1.000
_cell.angle_alpha   90.00
_cell.angle_beta   90.00
_cell.angle_gamma   90.00
#
_symmetry.space_group_name_H-M   'P 1'
#
loop_
_entity.id
_entity.type
_entity.pdbx_description
1 polymer ?
#
loop_
_entity_poly.entity_id
_entity_poly.type
_entity_poly.pdbx_seq_one_letter_code
_entity_poly.pdbx_strand_id
1 'polypeptide(L)'
;MKKNEHLTNILLGVGVIFAVSPLALYWFIHANPDRYLDIINKPYPFSHFGGGPFQFFMYSGLLVIGISFLVISMVLKRRKKDIEKV
;
A
#
# COMPACT_ATOMS: atom_id res chain seq x y z
N MET A 1 2.74 16.71 23.47
CA MET A 1 1.75 16.86 22.37
C MET A 1 2.27 16.57 20.95
N LYS A 2 3.60 16.62 20.65
CA LYS A 2 4.17 16.37 19.30
C LYS A 2 4.12 14.90 18.79
N LYS A 3 4.11 13.91 19.68
CA LYS A 3 4.22 12.47 19.31
C LYS A 3 3.08 11.98 18.41
N ASN A 4 1.86 12.48 18.63
CA ASN A 4 0.67 12.06 17.89
C ASN A 4 0.65 12.62 16.45
N GLU A 5 1.28 13.78 16.22
CA GLU A 5 1.43 14.34 14.87
C GLU A 5 2.41 13.53 14.04
N HIS A 6 3.55 13.14 14.64
CA HIS A 6 4.51 12.26 13.98
C HIS A 6 3.88 10.93 13.59
N LEU A 7 3.15 10.29 14.51
CA LEU A 7 2.44 9.04 14.22
C LEU A 7 1.44 9.20 13.07
N THR A 8 0.67 10.29 13.07
CA THR A 8 -0.35 10.53 12.04
C THR A 8 0.27 10.79 10.67
N ASN A 9 1.42 11.47 10.61
CA ASN A 9 2.16 11.69 9.37
C ASN A 9 2.84 10.41 8.86
N ILE A 10 3.36 9.56 9.76
CA ILE A 10 3.88 8.24 9.41
C ILE A 10 2.75 7.37 8.83
N LEU A 11 1.59 7.30 9.50
CA LEU A 11 0.42 6.57 9.01
C LEU A 11 -0.02 7.06 7.63
N LEU A 12 0.01 8.38 7.41
CA LEU A 12 -0.31 8.95 6.10
C LEU A 12 0.70 8.51 5.03
N GLY A 13 2.00 8.63 5.32
CA GLY A 13 3.06 8.24 4.40
C GLY A 13 3.03 6.75 4.06
N VAL A 14 2.92 5.89 5.08
CA VAL A 14 2.80 4.44 4.91
C VAL A 14 1.52 4.10 4.13
N GLY A 15 0.40 4.73 4.45
CA GLY A 15 -0.86 4.54 3.71
C GLY A 15 -0.73 4.87 2.23
N VAL A 16 -0.07 5.99 1.88
CA VAL A 16 0.20 6.36 0.48
C VAL A 16 1.10 5.33 -0.19
N ILE A 17 2.18 4.89 0.45
CA ILE A 17 3.11 3.88 -0.10
C ILE A 17 2.34 2.60 -0.43
N PHE A 18 1.55 2.09 0.51
CA PHE A 18 0.75 0.89 0.30
C PHE A 18 -0.32 1.08 -0.77
N ALA A 19 -0.97 2.24 -0.84
CA ALA A 19 -1.99 2.52 -1.87
C ALA A 19 -1.42 2.62 -3.29
N VAL A 20 -0.20 3.14 -3.45
CA VAL A 20 0.49 3.26 -4.76
C VAL A 20 1.24 1.99 -5.14
N SER A 21 1.60 1.15 -4.15
CA SER A 21 2.38 -0.07 -4.37
C SER A 21 1.81 -1.05 -5.40
N PRO A 22 0.47 -1.26 -5.56
CA PRO A 22 -0.05 -2.15 -6.60
C PRO A 22 0.31 -1.66 -8.00
N LEU A 23 0.24 -0.34 -8.25
CA LEU A 23 0.61 0.26 -9.53
C LEU A 23 2.10 0.14 -9.79
N ALA A 24 2.92 0.43 -8.77
CA ALA A 24 4.37 0.30 -8.87
C ALA A 24 4.80 -1.16 -9.13
N LEU A 25 4.17 -2.12 -8.44
CA LEU A 25 4.42 -3.55 -8.62
C LEU A 25 3.95 -4.03 -10.00
N TYR A 26 2.77 -3.61 -10.45
CA TYR A 26 2.26 -3.95 -11.77
C TYR A 26 3.21 -3.46 -12.86
N TRP A 27 3.64 -2.20 -12.77
CA TRP A 27 4.63 -1.63 -13.68
C TRP A 27 5.94 -2.40 -13.62
N PHE A 28 6.47 -2.63 -12.42
CA PHE A 28 7.72 -3.37 -12.25
C PHE A 28 7.64 -4.78 -12.87
N ILE A 29 6.53 -5.49 -12.71
CA ILE A 29 6.40 -6.84 -13.26
C ILE A 29 6.24 -6.82 -14.78
N HIS A 30 5.42 -5.92 -15.34
CA HIS A 30 5.02 -5.99 -16.75
C HIS A 30 5.77 -5.06 -17.70
N ALA A 31 6.54 -4.09 -17.20
CA ALA A 31 7.25 -3.13 -18.08
C ALA A 31 8.40 -3.74 -18.90
N ASN A 32 8.79 -4.99 -18.63
CA ASN A 32 9.75 -5.73 -19.46
C ASN A 32 9.28 -7.20 -19.57
N PRO A 33 8.98 -7.70 -20.78
CA PRO A 33 8.54 -9.07 -21.00
C PRO A 33 9.53 -10.15 -20.52
N ASP A 34 10.83 -9.94 -20.71
CA ASP A 34 11.86 -10.89 -20.27
C ASP A 34 11.88 -10.97 -18.74
N ARG A 35 11.79 -9.81 -18.08
CA ARG A 35 11.67 -9.74 -16.61
C ARG A 35 10.41 -10.42 -16.11
N TYR A 36 9.28 -10.28 -16.81
CA TYR A 36 8.05 -10.97 -16.47
C TYR A 36 8.25 -12.49 -16.51
N LEU A 37 8.82 -13.02 -17.60
CA LEU A 37 9.10 -14.45 -17.76
C LEU A 37 10.07 -14.96 -16.68
N ASP A 38 11.11 -14.20 -16.36
CA ASP A 38 12.04 -14.52 -15.28
C ASP A 38 11.36 -14.57 -13.91
N ILE A 39 10.43 -13.65 -13.63
CA ILE A 39 9.71 -13.60 -12.35
C ILE A 39 8.79 -14.82 -12.20
N ILE A 40 8.05 -15.20 -13.23
CA ILE A 40 7.11 -16.34 -13.15
C ILE A 40 7.81 -17.71 -13.14
N ASN A 41 9.07 -17.77 -13.57
CA ASN A 41 9.88 -19.00 -13.49
C ASN A 41 10.61 -19.17 -12.14
N LYS A 42 10.58 -18.15 -11.27
CA LYS A 42 11.21 -18.23 -9.93
C LYS A 42 10.38 -19.04 -8.93
N PRO A 43 10.98 -19.51 -7.83
CA PRO A 43 10.26 -20.18 -6.76
C PRO A 43 9.11 -19.32 -6.19
N TYR A 44 8.19 -19.98 -5.48
CA TYR A 44 7.14 -19.30 -4.73
C TYR A 44 7.73 -18.17 -3.84
N PRO A 45 7.10 -16.98 -3.76
CA PRO A 45 5.80 -16.61 -4.33
C PRO A 45 5.87 -16.09 -5.77
N PHE A 46 7.07 -15.91 -6.34
CA PHE A 46 7.29 -15.25 -7.62
C PHE A 46 6.64 -15.98 -8.80
N SER A 47 6.64 -17.32 -8.79
CA SER A 47 5.95 -18.12 -9.80
C SER A 47 4.46 -17.83 -9.95
N HIS A 48 3.81 -17.36 -8.89
CA HIS A 48 2.37 -17.13 -8.87
C HIS A 48 2.02 -15.69 -9.31
N PHE A 49 3.00 -14.80 -9.49
CA PHE A 49 2.75 -13.47 -10.02
C PHE A 49 2.32 -13.47 -11.49
N GLY A 50 2.43 -14.59 -12.21
CA GLY A 50 1.80 -14.74 -13.52
C GLY A 50 0.30 -15.04 -13.44
N GLY A 51 -0.19 -15.46 -12.27
CA GLY A 51 -1.57 -15.85 -12.06
C GLY A 51 -2.45 -14.66 -11.67
N GLY A 52 -3.53 -14.47 -12.44
CA GLY A 52 -4.54 -13.43 -12.18
C GLY A 52 -5.08 -13.43 -10.74
N PRO A 53 -5.49 -14.59 -10.16
CA PRO A 53 -6.02 -14.62 -8.80
C PRO A 53 -5.01 -14.17 -7.73
N PHE A 54 -3.77 -14.62 -7.81
CA PHE A 54 -2.73 -14.25 -6.84
C PHE A 54 -2.41 -12.75 -6.91
N GLN A 55 -2.24 -12.21 -8.12
CA GLN A 55 -2.06 -10.76 -8.34
C GLN A 55 -3.23 -9.96 -7.77
N PHE A 56 -4.47 -10.39 -8.04
CA PHE A 56 -5.67 -9.71 -7.55
C PHE A 56 -5.72 -9.64 -6.02
N PHE A 57 -5.50 -10.76 -5.33
CA PHE A 57 -5.50 -10.77 -3.86
C PHE A 57 -4.36 -9.95 -3.27
N MET A 58 -3.16 -10.03 -3.85
CA MET A 58 -2.01 -9.23 -3.40
C MET A 58 -2.27 -7.72 -3.58
N TYR A 59 -2.72 -7.30 -4.76
CA TYR A 59 -2.97 -5.89 -5.07
C TYR A 59 -4.13 -5.32 -4.26
N SER A 60 -5.23 -6.06 -4.16
CA SER A 60 -6.37 -5.64 -3.33
C SER A 60 -6.00 -5.58 -1.85
N GLY A 61 -5.22 -6.54 -1.33
CA GLY A 61 -4.72 -6.52 0.04
C GLY A 61 -3.85 -5.28 0.34
N LEU A 62 -2.89 -4.97 -0.53
CA LEU A 62 -2.06 -3.77 -0.41
C LEU A 62 -2.89 -2.49 -0.43
N LEU A 63 -3.88 -2.41 -1.33
CA LEU A 63 -4.77 -1.26 -1.45
C LEU A 63 -5.66 -1.11 -0.20
N VAL A 64 -6.24 -2.20 0.30
CA VAL A 64 -7.07 -2.20 1.52
C VAL A 64 -6.26 -1.75 2.73
N ILE A 65 -5.04 -2.27 2.91
CA ILE A 65 -4.14 -1.85 3.99
C ILE A 65 -3.78 -0.37 3.85
N GLY A 66 -3.43 0.08 2.65
CA GLY A 66 -3.09 1.47 2.35
C GLY A 66 -4.24 2.43 2.67
N ILE A 67 -5.44 2.15 2.15
CA ILE A 67 -6.64 2.93 2.43
C ILE A 67 -6.94 2.94 3.93
N SER A 68 -6.84 1.80 4.62
CA SER A 68 -7.09 1.73 6.06
C SER A 68 -6.18 2.69 6.83
N PHE A 69 -4.89 2.72 6.53
CA PHE A 69 -3.97 3.68 7.16
C PHE A 69 -4.27 5.13 6.81
N LEU A 70 -4.66 5.42 5.57
CA LEU A 70 -5.09 6.77 5.17
C LEU A 70 -6.32 7.22 5.95
N VAL A 71 -7.35 6.37 6.05
CA VAL A 71 -8.58 6.67 6.79
C VAL A 71 -8.27 6.89 8.27
N ILE A 72 -7.51 5.99 8.91
CA ILE A 72 -7.12 6.14 10.32
C ILE A 72 -6.36 7.45 10.54
N SER A 73 -5.41 7.78 9.66
CA SER A 73 -4.67 9.04 9.73
C SER A 73 -5.59 10.26 9.65
N MET A 74 -6.56 10.25 8.72
CA MET A 74 -7.53 11.34 8.57
C MET A 74 -8.45 11.48 9.79
N VAL A 75 -8.94 10.37 10.33
CA VAL A 75 -9.80 10.36 11.53
C VAL A 75 -9.03 10.93 12.73
N LEU A 76 -7.80 10.50 12.96
CA LEU A 76 -6.96 11.01 14.05
C LEU A 76 -6.70 12.52 13.91
N LYS A 77 -6.41 13.00 12.70
CA LYS A 77 -6.22 14.43 12.40
C LYS A 77 -7.48 15.26 12.69
N ARG A 78 -8.66 14.76 12.31
CA ARG A 78 -9.95 15.44 12.56
C ARG A 78 -10.24 15.53 14.05
N ARG A 79 -10.12 14.43 14.79
CA ARG A 79 -10.39 14.39 16.24
C ARG A 79 -9.48 15.32 17.02
N LYS A 80 -8.21 15.45 16.61
CA LYS A 80 -7.29 16.42 17.22
C LYS A 80 -7.77 17.86 17.01
N LYS A 81 -8.17 18.21 15.78
CA LYS A 81 -8.66 19.56 15.44
C LYS A 81 -9.91 19.94 16.22
N ASP A 82 -10.78 18.98 16.52
CA ASP A 82 -12.01 19.22 17.28
C ASP A 82 -11.70 19.49 18.76
N ILE A 83 -10.70 18.83 19.35
CA ILE A 83 -10.27 19.06 20.74
C ILE A 83 -9.58 20.42 20.91
N GLU A 84 -8.76 20.86 19.95
CA GLU A 84 -8.08 22.17 20.02
C GLU A 84 -9.03 23.37 19.85
N LYS A 85 -10.28 23.14 19.44
CA LYS A 85 -11.29 24.17 19.23
C LYS A 85 -12.21 24.42 20.44
N VAL A 86 -12.15 23.57 21.47
CA VAL A 86 -12.92 23.68 22.73
C VAL A 86 -12.04 24.32 23.79
#